data_AF-A0AAD0F3J9-F1
#
_entry.id   AF-A0AAD0F3J9-F1
#
_cell.length_a   1.000
_cell.length_b   1.000
_cell.length_c   1.000
_cell.angle_alpha   90.00
_cell.angle_beta   90.00
_cell.angle_gamma   90.00
#
_symmetry.space_group_name_H-M   'P 1'
#
loop_
_entity.id
_entity.type
_entity.pdbx_description
1 polymer ?
#
loop_
_entity_poly.entity_id
_entity_poly.type
_entity_poly.pdbx_seq_one_letter_code
_entity_poly.pdbx_strand_id
1 'polypeptide(L)'
;MISFGEDEYPLQFLGSEANSSNTWLWAWENINGFDENIISLAKEIKAKGEKLNLEALTTAEIEITDELNGHILSIVACGLADKKYCYYRGPHSGGAIFVAFDGVDEKVFAPINAKDFADIVVNSIQQFPLNHKLFVESFLEWNKTKYKWKENTLIADFGNSQKLEIDFEEKSELARIINIRLNS
;
A
#
# COMPACT_ATOMS: atom_id res chain seq x y z
N MET A 1 -15.14 -9.86 -13.71
CA MET A 1 -14.73 -8.56 -14.27
C MET A 1 -15.28 -7.46 -13.37
N ILE A 2 -14.58 -6.34 -13.27
CA ILE A 2 -15.07 -5.08 -12.70
C ILE A 2 -15.05 -4.01 -13.80
N SER A 3 -16.07 -3.17 -13.86
CA SER A 3 -16.21 -2.15 -14.91
C SER A 3 -16.18 -0.74 -14.32
N PHE A 4 -15.42 0.15 -14.94
CA PHE A 4 -15.34 1.58 -14.63
C PHE A 4 -15.67 2.37 -15.90
N GLY A 5 -16.94 2.68 -16.12
CA GLY A 5 -17.39 3.25 -17.39
C GLY A 5 -17.30 2.21 -18.51
N GLU A 6 -16.55 2.51 -19.57
CA GLU A 6 -16.31 1.59 -20.69
C GLU A 6 -15.11 0.66 -20.46
N ASP A 7 -14.31 0.90 -19.42
CA ASP A 7 -13.15 0.08 -19.09
C ASP A 7 -13.57 -1.14 -18.27
N GLU A 8 -13.02 -2.31 -18.60
CA GLU A 8 -13.24 -3.54 -17.84
C GLU A 8 -11.92 -4.23 -17.47
N TYR A 9 -11.85 -4.73 -16.24
CA TYR A 9 -10.65 -5.35 -15.71
C TYR A 9 -10.95 -6.73 -15.10
N PRO A 10 -10.00 -7.69 -15.17
CA PRO A 10 -10.05 -8.90 -14.37
C PRO A 10 -10.19 -8.55 -12.89
N LEU A 11 -10.98 -9.34 -12.18
CA LEU A 11 -11.26 -9.09 -10.76
C LEU A 11 -10.70 -10.24 -9.93
N GLN A 12 -10.09 -9.89 -8.81
CA GLN A 12 -9.70 -10.80 -7.74
C GLN A 12 -10.42 -10.38 -6.45
N PHE A 13 -11.18 -11.27 -5.84
CA PHE A 13 -11.80 -11.00 -4.55
C PHE A 13 -10.76 -11.15 -3.44
N LEU A 14 -10.57 -10.09 -2.65
CA LEU A 14 -9.59 -10.06 -1.56
C LEU A 14 -10.23 -10.45 -0.22
N GLY A 15 -11.43 -9.94 0.04
CA GLY A 15 -12.14 -10.16 1.29
C GLY A 15 -13.27 -9.16 1.48
N SER A 16 -13.91 -9.22 2.65
CA SER A 16 -15.06 -8.37 2.97
C SER A 16 -15.02 -7.87 4.41
N GLU A 17 -15.45 -6.64 4.61
CA GLU A 17 -15.77 -6.07 5.92
C GLU A 17 -17.24 -6.34 6.25
N ALA A 18 -17.53 -6.69 7.50
CA ALA A 18 -18.87 -6.86 8.03
C ALA A 18 -19.16 -5.86 9.16
N ASN A 19 -20.18 -5.01 8.97
CA ASN A 19 -20.54 -3.98 9.95
C ASN A 19 -21.08 -4.56 11.27
N SER A 20 -21.77 -5.70 11.23
CA SER A 20 -22.41 -6.29 12.41
C SER A 20 -21.41 -6.87 13.40
N SER A 21 -20.29 -7.41 12.90
CA SER A 21 -19.23 -8.02 13.71
C SER A 21 -18.00 -7.12 13.84
N ASN A 22 -17.91 -6.05 13.05
CA ASN A 22 -16.71 -5.21 12.91
C ASN A 22 -15.47 -6.06 12.55
N THR A 23 -15.63 -7.00 11.61
CA THR A 23 -14.58 -7.92 11.19
C THR A 23 -14.30 -7.83 9.70
N TRP A 24 -13.06 -8.11 9.33
CA TRP A 24 -12.62 -8.44 7.99
C TRP A 24 -12.55 -9.96 7.84
N LEU A 25 -13.04 -10.51 6.73
CA LEU A 25 -12.88 -11.90 6.34
C LEU A 25 -12.11 -12.01 5.03
N TRP A 26 -11.01 -12.74 5.03
CA TRP A 26 -10.24 -13.00 3.82
C TRP A 26 -10.97 -13.93 2.85
N ALA A 27 -10.87 -13.63 1.55
CA ALA A 27 -11.50 -14.41 0.49
C ALA A 27 -10.96 -15.83 0.36
N TRP A 28 -9.71 -16.09 0.77
CA TRP A 28 -9.12 -17.43 0.71
C TRP A 28 -9.80 -18.44 1.65
N GLU A 29 -10.52 -17.98 2.68
CA GLU A 29 -11.35 -18.84 3.53
C GLU A 29 -12.53 -19.43 2.73
N ASN A 30 -12.97 -18.70 1.70
CA ASN A 30 -13.91 -19.16 0.67
C ASN A 30 -15.21 -19.78 1.19
N ILE A 31 -15.79 -19.23 2.27
CA ILE A 31 -17.05 -19.73 2.86
C ILE A 31 -18.23 -19.80 1.87
N ASN A 32 -18.18 -19.00 0.80
CA ASN A 32 -19.23 -18.91 -0.23
C ASN A 32 -18.96 -19.81 -1.45
N GLY A 33 -17.84 -20.54 -1.50
CA GLY A 33 -17.51 -21.44 -2.61
C GLY A 33 -17.28 -20.72 -3.95
N PHE A 34 -16.64 -19.55 -3.92
CA PHE A 34 -16.21 -18.84 -5.13
C PHE A 34 -15.22 -19.68 -5.94
N ASP A 35 -15.21 -19.43 -7.25
CA ASP A 35 -14.23 -20.00 -8.17
C ASP A 35 -12.81 -19.63 -7.74
N GLU A 36 -11.93 -20.64 -7.74
CA GLU A 36 -10.52 -20.52 -7.40
C GLU A 36 -9.79 -19.43 -8.19
N ASN A 37 -10.19 -19.19 -9.44
CA ASN A 37 -9.62 -18.15 -10.28
C ASN A 37 -9.94 -16.74 -9.76
N ILE A 38 -11.05 -16.55 -9.03
CA ILE A 38 -11.45 -15.24 -8.48
C ILE A 38 -10.72 -14.95 -7.17
N ILE A 39 -10.32 -15.96 -6.41
CA ILE A 39 -9.66 -15.81 -5.11
C ILE A 39 -8.15 -16.11 -5.15
N SER A 40 -7.59 -16.27 -6.36
CA SER A 40 -6.20 -16.70 -6.54
C SER A 40 -5.20 -15.75 -5.88
N LEU A 41 -5.42 -14.43 -5.97
CA LEU A 41 -4.61 -13.43 -5.29
C LEU A 41 -4.70 -13.56 -3.77
N ALA A 42 -5.89 -13.74 -3.20
CA ALA A 42 -6.02 -13.91 -1.74
C ALA A 42 -5.21 -15.13 -1.25
N LYS A 43 -5.20 -16.22 -2.01
CA LYS A 43 -4.39 -17.42 -1.71
C LYS A 43 -2.89 -17.18 -1.85
N GLU A 44 -2.48 -16.45 -2.88
CA GLU A 44 -1.09 -16.00 -3.06
C GLU A 44 -0.62 -15.19 -1.83
N ILE A 45 -1.44 -14.24 -1.38
CA ILE A 45 -1.13 -13.38 -0.24
C ILE A 45 -1.08 -14.17 1.06
N LYS A 46 -1.96 -15.15 1.27
CA LYS A 46 -1.86 -16.08 2.41
C LYS A 46 -0.52 -16.81 2.41
N ALA A 47 -0.10 -17.38 1.27
CA ALA A 47 1.16 -18.10 1.16
C ALA A 47 2.39 -17.20 1.37
N LYS A 48 2.32 -15.93 0.96
CA LYS A 48 3.36 -14.92 1.25
C LYS A 48 3.35 -14.55 2.74
N GLY A 49 2.16 -14.38 3.34
CA GLY A 49 1.98 -14.14 4.77
C GLY A 49 2.58 -15.24 5.63
N GLU A 50 2.38 -16.51 5.28
CA GLU A 50 2.97 -17.67 5.96
C GLU A 50 4.50 -17.64 5.92
N LYS A 51 5.09 -17.32 4.76
CA LYS A 51 6.55 -17.22 4.62
C LYS A 51 7.15 -16.07 5.43
N LEU A 52 6.41 -14.97 5.56
CA LEU A 52 6.83 -13.78 6.29
C LEU A 52 6.46 -13.82 7.78
N ASN A 53 5.71 -14.83 8.23
CA ASN A 53 5.12 -14.93 9.56
C ASN A 53 4.26 -13.69 9.93
N LEU A 54 3.44 -13.22 8.98
CA LEU A 54 2.55 -12.08 9.17
C LEU A 54 1.12 -12.54 9.46
N GLU A 55 0.75 -12.54 10.75
CA GLU A 55 -0.53 -13.05 11.23
C GLU A 55 -1.74 -12.38 10.54
N ALA A 56 -1.68 -11.08 10.29
CA ALA A 56 -2.72 -10.32 9.60
C ALA A 56 -3.06 -10.85 8.18
N LEU A 57 -2.16 -11.61 7.55
CA LEU A 57 -2.36 -12.19 6.22
C LEU A 57 -2.76 -13.68 6.28
N THR A 58 -2.65 -14.31 7.44
CA THR A 58 -2.88 -15.75 7.64
C THR A 58 -4.07 -16.07 8.53
N THR A 59 -4.56 -15.10 9.30
CA THR A 59 -5.78 -15.23 10.11
C THR A 59 -7.00 -14.93 9.26
N ALA A 60 -7.94 -15.88 9.17
CA ALA A 60 -9.09 -15.80 8.26
C ALA A 60 -9.98 -14.60 8.55
N GLU A 61 -10.40 -14.47 9.81
CA GLU A 61 -11.26 -13.39 10.30
C GLU A 61 -10.50 -12.52 11.31
N ILE A 62 -10.51 -11.20 11.08
CA ILE A 62 -9.71 -10.23 11.82
C ILE A 62 -10.62 -9.12 12.32
N GLU A 63 -10.46 -8.72 13.58
CA GLU A 63 -11.15 -7.54 14.12
C GLU A 63 -10.61 -6.27 13.47
N ILE A 64 -11.53 -5.42 12.99
CA ILE A 64 -11.18 -4.16 12.32
C ILE A 64 -10.80 -3.12 13.37
N THR A 65 -9.65 -2.48 13.16
CA THR A 65 -9.18 -1.32 13.90
C THR A 65 -8.79 -0.19 12.94
N ASP A 66 -8.47 0.98 13.48
CA ASP A 66 -7.96 2.10 12.69
C ASP A 66 -6.63 1.75 11.98
N GLU A 67 -5.83 0.87 12.59
CA GLU A 67 -4.52 0.44 12.07
C GLU A 67 -4.61 -0.80 11.16
N LEU A 68 -5.64 -1.64 11.35
CA LEU A 68 -5.83 -2.89 10.63
C LEU A 68 -7.28 -3.02 10.13
N ASN A 69 -7.49 -2.69 8.86
CA ASN A 69 -8.80 -2.69 8.22
C ASN A 69 -8.70 -3.13 6.75
N GLY A 70 -9.83 -3.21 6.05
CA GLY A 70 -9.88 -3.69 4.67
C GLY A 70 -9.04 -2.86 3.70
N HIS A 71 -8.88 -1.55 3.94
CA HIS A 71 -8.01 -0.70 3.11
C HIS A 71 -6.53 -1.07 3.27
N ILE A 72 -6.05 -1.22 4.52
CA ILE A 72 -4.67 -1.61 4.81
C ILE A 72 -4.37 -3.01 4.29
N LEU A 73 -5.25 -3.97 4.56
CA LEU A 73 -5.07 -5.35 4.09
C LEU A 73 -5.07 -5.43 2.56
N SER A 74 -5.94 -4.67 1.89
CA SER A 74 -6.03 -4.66 0.43
C SER A 74 -4.84 -3.99 -0.24
N ILE A 75 -4.33 -2.87 0.30
CA ILE A 75 -3.16 -2.21 -0.28
C ILE A 75 -1.87 -3.02 -0.04
N VAL A 76 -1.75 -3.66 1.12
CA VAL A 76 -0.64 -4.61 1.41
C VAL A 76 -0.72 -5.81 0.47
N ALA A 77 -1.90 -6.38 0.26
CA ALA A 77 -2.10 -7.45 -0.71
C ALA A 77 -1.65 -7.03 -2.12
N CYS A 78 -2.04 -5.84 -2.59
CA CYS A 78 -1.62 -5.35 -3.90
C CYS A 78 -0.10 -5.08 -3.97
N GLY A 79 0.50 -4.55 -2.90
CA GLY A 79 1.94 -4.26 -2.84
C GLY A 79 2.82 -5.51 -2.75
N LEU A 80 2.32 -6.59 -2.14
CA LEU A 80 3.03 -7.87 -2.05
C LEU A 80 2.84 -8.75 -3.29
N ALA A 81 1.87 -8.47 -4.13
CA ALA A 81 1.54 -9.28 -5.31
C ALA A 81 2.66 -9.26 -6.36
N ASP A 82 2.75 -10.33 -7.16
CA ASP A 82 3.72 -10.39 -8.26
C ASP A 82 3.35 -9.48 -9.45
N LYS A 83 2.07 -9.11 -9.54
CA LYS A 83 1.54 -8.20 -10.56
C LYS A 83 1.18 -6.85 -9.95
N LYS A 84 1.12 -5.82 -10.81
CA LYS A 84 0.67 -4.48 -10.45
C LYS A 84 -0.86 -4.46 -10.33
N TYR A 85 -1.36 -4.59 -9.12
CA TYR A 85 -2.78 -4.48 -8.81
C TYR A 85 -3.15 -3.09 -8.27
N CYS A 86 -4.36 -2.67 -8.58
CA CYS A 86 -5.11 -1.67 -7.82
C CYS A 86 -6.20 -2.39 -7.01
N TYR A 87 -6.74 -1.72 -5.98
CA TYR A 87 -7.90 -2.23 -5.26
C TYR A 87 -9.07 -1.25 -5.30
N TYR A 88 -10.27 -1.80 -5.14
CA TYR A 88 -11.51 -1.05 -5.01
C TYR A 88 -12.31 -1.56 -3.82
N ARG A 89 -12.90 -0.63 -3.07
CA ARG A 89 -13.87 -0.90 -2.00
C ARG A 89 -15.28 -0.71 -2.54
N GLY A 90 -16.05 -1.80 -2.62
CA GLY A 90 -17.46 -1.81 -2.98
C GLY A 90 -18.36 -1.82 -1.74
N PRO A 91 -18.83 -0.67 -1.24
CA PRO A 91 -19.70 -0.60 -0.07
C PRO A 91 -21.10 -1.17 -0.36
N HIS A 92 -21.70 -1.78 0.66
CA HIS A 92 -23.10 -2.20 0.68
C HIS A 92 -23.69 -2.03 2.09
N SER A 93 -24.98 -2.33 2.27
CA SER A 93 -25.69 -2.10 3.54
C SER A 93 -25.10 -2.84 4.75
N GLY A 94 -24.47 -3.99 4.51
CA GLY A 94 -23.90 -4.86 5.55
C GLY A 94 -22.41 -4.66 5.78
N GLY A 95 -21.73 -3.83 4.99
CA GLY A 95 -20.27 -3.70 5.04
C GLY A 95 -19.68 -3.31 3.69
N ALA A 96 -18.60 -3.95 3.29
CA ALA A 96 -18.00 -3.74 1.97
C ALA A 96 -17.27 -4.97 1.47
N ILE A 97 -17.27 -5.15 0.14
CA ILE A 97 -16.37 -6.08 -0.53
C ILE A 97 -15.13 -5.34 -1.01
N PHE A 98 -14.00 -6.03 -0.99
CA PHE A 98 -12.74 -5.51 -1.50
C PHE A 98 -12.23 -6.41 -2.60
N VAL A 99 -11.87 -5.77 -3.70
CA VAL A 99 -11.47 -6.46 -4.92
C VAL A 99 -10.20 -5.82 -5.46
N ALA A 100 -9.29 -6.64 -5.96
CA ALA A 100 -8.14 -6.19 -6.73
C ALA A 100 -8.40 -6.36 -8.22
N PHE A 101 -7.75 -5.53 -9.03
CA PHE A 101 -7.79 -5.61 -10.48
C PHE A 101 -6.45 -5.16 -11.07
N ASP A 102 -6.00 -5.85 -12.12
CA ASP A 102 -4.79 -5.56 -12.87
C ASP A 102 -5.13 -5.07 -14.29
N GLY A 103 -4.11 -4.73 -15.08
CA GLY A 103 -4.30 -4.30 -16.47
C GLY A 103 -4.66 -2.83 -16.66
N VAL A 104 -4.61 -2.02 -15.60
CA VAL A 104 -4.67 -0.55 -15.73
C VAL A 104 -3.45 -0.01 -16.46
N ASP A 105 -3.59 1.19 -17.04
CA ASP A 105 -2.50 1.91 -17.73
C ASP A 105 -1.25 1.99 -16.83
N GLU A 106 -0.08 1.64 -17.38
CA GLU A 106 1.17 1.62 -16.64
C GLU A 106 1.54 2.97 -16.01
N LYS A 107 1.01 4.08 -16.55
CA LYS A 107 1.19 5.42 -15.99
C LYS A 107 0.72 5.55 -14.53
N VAL A 108 -0.21 4.70 -14.10
CA VAL A 108 -0.68 4.65 -12.70
C VAL A 108 0.46 4.29 -11.74
N PHE A 109 1.45 3.53 -12.22
CA PHE A 109 2.61 3.08 -11.45
C PHE A 109 3.92 3.76 -11.89
N ALA A 110 3.82 4.84 -12.65
CA ALA A 110 4.99 5.59 -13.09
C ALA A 110 5.62 6.32 -11.90
N PRO A 111 6.97 6.41 -11.84
CA PRO A 111 7.65 7.26 -10.89
C PRO A 111 7.18 8.71 -10.98
N ILE A 112 7.20 9.40 -9.84
CA ILE A 112 6.87 10.81 -9.69
C ILE A 112 8.15 11.66 -9.60
N ASN A 113 8.01 12.95 -9.93
CA ASN A 113 9.11 13.91 -9.82
C ASN A 113 9.37 14.31 -8.35
N ALA A 114 10.49 14.98 -8.11
CA ALA A 114 10.93 15.34 -6.76
C ALA A 114 9.96 16.27 -6.02
N LYS A 115 9.25 17.14 -6.74
CA LYS A 115 8.28 18.06 -6.14
C LYS A 115 7.06 17.29 -5.64
N ASP A 116 6.46 16.46 -6.50
CA ASP A 116 5.30 15.65 -6.13
C ASP A 116 5.66 14.67 -5.00
N PHE A 117 6.87 14.12 -5.02
CA PHE A 117 7.39 13.28 -3.94
C PHE A 117 7.43 14.04 -2.61
N ALA A 118 8.03 15.23 -2.59
CA ALA A 118 8.09 16.06 -1.39
C ALA A 118 6.70 16.46 -0.89
N ASP A 119 5.80 16.85 -1.79
CA ASP A 119 4.42 17.23 -1.47
C ASP A 119 3.67 16.05 -0.82
N ILE A 120 3.81 14.83 -1.34
CA ILE A 120 3.22 13.63 -0.74
C ILE A 120 3.84 13.34 0.63
N VAL A 121 5.16 13.40 0.77
CA VAL A 121 5.83 13.14 2.05
C VAL A 121 5.32 14.09 3.14
N VAL A 122 5.26 15.39 2.85
CA VAL A 122 4.77 16.40 3.81
C VAL A 122 3.32 16.14 4.19
N ASN A 123 2.45 15.89 3.21
CA ASN A 123 1.04 15.64 3.47
C ASN A 123 0.82 14.36 4.31
N SER A 124 1.58 13.30 4.04
CA SER A 124 1.47 12.02 4.75
C SER A 124 1.91 12.13 6.21
N ILE A 125 3.07 12.73 6.50
CA ILE A 125 3.57 12.84 7.88
C ILE A 125 2.72 13.79 8.76
N GLN A 126 1.94 14.68 8.16
CA GLN A 126 1.00 15.54 8.87
C GLN A 126 -0.31 14.83 9.22
N GLN A 127 -0.73 13.89 8.38
CA GLN A 127 -2.02 13.20 8.52
C GLN A 127 -1.92 11.88 9.29
N PHE A 128 -0.75 11.23 9.26
CA PHE A 128 -0.59 9.88 9.78
C PHE A 128 0.59 9.77 10.76
N PRO A 129 0.46 9.02 11.87
CA PRO A 129 1.55 8.75 12.80
C PRO A 129 2.51 7.70 12.23
N LEU A 130 3.39 8.13 11.33
CA LEU A 130 4.32 7.26 10.60
C LEU A 130 5.70 7.23 11.27
N ASN A 131 6.45 6.15 11.02
CA ASN A 131 7.92 6.23 11.10
C ASN A 131 8.41 6.91 9.81
N HIS A 132 8.87 8.16 9.88
CA HIS A 132 9.09 8.94 8.66
C HIS A 132 10.27 8.38 7.85
N LYS A 133 11.29 7.84 8.51
CA LYS A 133 12.43 7.22 7.84
C LYS A 133 11.98 6.00 7.03
N LEU A 134 11.28 5.06 7.66
CA LEU A 134 10.79 3.86 6.98
C LEU A 134 9.88 4.22 5.81
N PHE A 135 8.98 5.20 6.01
CA PHE A 135 8.09 5.67 4.96
C PHE A 135 8.86 6.28 3.78
N VAL A 136 9.80 7.20 4.02
CA VAL A 136 10.58 7.85 2.96
C VAL A 136 11.43 6.83 2.20
N GLU A 137 12.12 5.92 2.89
CA GLU A 137 12.94 4.90 2.24
C GLU A 137 12.08 3.97 1.37
N SER A 138 10.96 3.47 1.90
CA SER A 138 10.04 2.63 1.14
C SER A 138 9.43 3.36 -0.06
N PHE A 139 9.12 4.64 0.09
CA PHE A 139 8.54 5.44 -0.99
C PHE A 139 9.57 5.75 -2.09
N LEU A 140 10.84 5.98 -1.73
CA LEU A 140 11.94 6.11 -2.70
C LEU A 140 12.18 4.81 -3.46
N GLU A 141 12.11 3.66 -2.77
CA GLU A 141 12.21 2.35 -3.40
C GLU A 141 11.08 2.12 -4.41
N TRP A 142 9.83 2.41 -4.02
CA TRP A 142 8.68 2.37 -4.92
C TRP A 142 8.89 3.30 -6.14
N ASN A 143 9.39 4.51 -5.89
CA ASN A 143 9.68 5.50 -6.93
C ASN A 143 10.91 5.15 -7.79
N LYS A 144 11.65 4.09 -7.43
CA LYS A 144 12.93 3.67 -8.06
C LYS A 144 13.99 4.78 -8.04
N THR A 145 13.95 5.63 -7.01
CA THR A 145 14.87 6.74 -6.81
C THR A 145 16.05 6.29 -5.96
N LYS A 146 17.27 6.43 -6.49
CA LYS A 146 18.48 6.12 -5.73
C LYS A 146 18.70 7.18 -4.66
N TYR A 147 19.15 6.75 -3.49
CA TYR A 147 19.49 7.66 -2.41
C TYR A 147 20.73 7.20 -1.65
N LYS A 148 21.27 8.10 -0.84
CA LYS A 148 22.36 7.80 0.11
C LYS A 148 22.15 8.58 1.40
N TRP A 149 22.69 8.04 2.47
CA TRP A 149 22.76 8.72 3.75
C TRP A 149 24.08 9.48 3.91
N LYS A 150 24.00 10.67 4.50
CA LYS A 150 25.13 11.42 5.03
C LYS A 150 24.73 11.91 6.42
N GLU A 151 25.25 11.27 7.46
CA GLU A 151 24.83 11.52 8.84
C GLU A 151 23.30 11.34 8.97
N ASN A 152 22.58 12.36 9.43
CA ASN A 152 21.11 12.33 9.57
C ASN A 152 20.36 12.91 8.36
N THR A 153 21.06 13.12 7.24
CA THR A 153 20.47 13.61 5.99
C THR A 153 20.40 12.49 4.96
N LEU A 154 19.20 12.25 4.44
CA LEU A 154 18.98 11.43 3.25
C LEU A 154 19.08 12.33 2.01
N ILE A 155 19.85 11.89 1.02
CA ILE A 155 20.02 12.61 -0.25
C ILE A 155 19.53 11.70 -1.37
N ALA A 156 18.36 12.01 -1.93
CA ALA A 156 17.73 11.32 -3.05
C ALA A 156 18.07 11.99 -4.40
N ASP A 157 18.39 11.18 -5.40
CA ASP A 157 18.78 11.61 -6.75
C ASP A 157 17.63 11.37 -7.74
N PHE A 158 16.93 12.44 -8.09
CA PHE A 158 15.82 12.42 -9.04
C PHE A 158 16.29 12.61 -10.50
N GLY A 159 17.60 12.55 -10.75
CA GLY A 159 18.18 12.78 -12.07
C GLY A 159 18.15 14.26 -12.49
N ASN A 160 18.69 14.57 -13.67
CA ASN A 160 18.76 15.93 -14.21
C ASN A 160 19.35 16.97 -13.24
N SER A 161 20.34 16.55 -12.45
CA SER A 161 20.97 17.33 -11.36
C SER A 161 20.04 17.68 -10.18
N GLN A 162 18.77 17.27 -10.21
CA GLN A 162 17.81 17.52 -9.15
C GLN A 162 18.05 16.57 -7.98
N LYS A 163 18.25 17.14 -6.79
CA LYS A 163 18.41 16.38 -5.54
C LYS A 163 17.39 16.81 -4.51
N LEU A 164 16.86 15.84 -3.80
CA LEU A 164 16.03 16.07 -2.63
C LEU A 164 16.83 15.68 -1.39
N GLU A 165 17.05 16.66 -0.51
CA GLU A 165 17.70 16.44 0.78
C GLU A 165 16.65 16.47 1.89
N ILE A 166 16.64 15.45 2.73
CA ILE A 166 15.70 15.30 3.84
C ILE A 166 16.50 15.12 5.12
N ASP A 167 16.37 16.05 6.05
CA ASP A 167 17.01 15.97 7.36
C ASP A 167 16.08 15.31 8.38
N PHE A 168 16.66 14.43 9.18
CA PHE A 168 15.96 13.71 10.23
C PHE A 168 16.46 14.12 11.62
N GLU A 169 15.57 14.07 12.62
CA GLU A 169 15.92 14.23 14.02
C GLU A 169 16.89 13.16 14.49
N GLU A 170 17.93 13.57 15.21
CA GLU A 170 18.81 12.66 15.91
C GLU A 170 18.06 11.88 16.99
N LYS A 171 18.28 10.56 17.04
CA LYS A 171 17.86 9.68 18.15
C LYS A 171 16.35 9.70 18.46
N SER A 172 15.53 9.97 17.45
CA SER A 172 14.07 9.87 17.54
C SER A 172 13.61 8.47 17.11
N GLU A 173 12.82 7.79 17.94
CA GLU A 173 12.21 6.47 17.61
C GLU A 173 11.33 6.54 16.36
N LEU A 174 10.72 7.70 16.10
CA LEU A 174 9.90 7.95 14.90
C LEU A 174 10.71 8.46 13.71
N ALA A 175 12.00 8.74 13.93
CA ALA A 175 12.91 9.37 12.97
C ALA A 175 12.22 10.52 12.22
N ARG A 176 11.82 11.56 12.94
CA ARG A 176 11.02 12.66 12.38
C ARG A 176 11.82 13.48 11.37
N ILE A 177 11.13 14.00 10.36
CA ILE A 177 11.70 14.91 9.37
C ILE A 177 11.72 16.33 9.95
N ILE A 178 12.87 16.99 9.89
CA ILE A 178 13.04 18.40 10.31
C ILE A 178 12.96 19.33 9.10
N ASN A 179 13.54 18.93 7.97
CA ASN A 179 13.65 19.79 6.80
C ASN A 179 13.64 18.96 5.51
N ILE A 180 13.09 19.56 4.45
CA ILE A 180 13.10 19.02 3.09
C ILE A 180 13.57 20.14 2.16
N ARG A 181 14.63 19.90 1.39
CA ARG A 181 15.20 20.88 0.46
C ARG A 181 15.32 20.28 -0.92
N LEU A 182 14.76 20.99 -1.90
CA LEU A 182 14.90 20.65 -3.31
C LEU A 182 16.02 21.49 -3.91
N ASN A 183 17.14 20.86 -4.26
CA ASN A 183 18.27 21.50 -4.90
C ASN A 183 18.14 21.33 -6.41
N SER A 184 18.20 22.46 -7.13
CA SER A 184 18.17 22.55 -8.59
C SER A 184 19.54 22.87 -9.15
#